data_AF-A0A2S9BFB8-F1
#
_entry.id   AF-A0A2S9BFB8-F1
#
_cell.length_a   1.000
_cell.length_b   1.000
_cell.length_c   1.000
_cell.angle_alpha   90.00
_cell.angle_beta   90.00
_cell.angle_gamma   90.00
#
_symmetry.space_group_name_H-M   'P 1'
#
loop_
_entity.id
_entity.type
_entity.pdbx_description
1 polymer ?
#
loop_
_entity_poly.entity_id
_entity_poly.type
_entity_poly.pdbx_seq_one_letter_code
_entity_poly.pdbx_strand_id
1 'polypeptide(L)'
;MKIHLSPVRSEQEIVATKSGDSLIINGELFDFSPMGGGDTLPAEAINSPWFPADVEKQDGELILTLLFPIPRNFSPEQAFPLPMENVPDGEIAFPPALPVINDQAIIEEQS
;
A
#
# COMPACT_ATOMS: atom_id res chain seq x y z
N MET A 1 -9.72 -6.41 -6.88
CA MET A 1 -8.89 -6.40 -5.67
C MET A 1 -9.13 -5.08 -4.98
N LYS A 2 -9.52 -5.15 -3.73
CA LYS A 2 -9.77 -4.04 -2.83
C LYS A 2 -8.66 -3.99 -1.78
N ILE A 3 -8.00 -2.83 -1.66
CA ILE A 3 -6.89 -2.64 -0.74
C ILE A 3 -7.24 -1.58 0.29
N HIS A 4 -7.21 -1.97 1.57
CA HIS A 4 -7.20 -1.06 2.69
C HIS A 4 -5.75 -0.71 3.05
N LEU A 5 -5.50 0.53 3.47
CA LEU A 5 -4.19 0.96 3.91
C LEU A 5 -4.24 1.20 5.43
N SER A 6 -3.23 0.69 6.14
CA SER A 6 -3.02 0.88 7.58
C SER A 6 -1.80 1.78 7.78
N PRO A 7 -1.99 3.10 7.93
CA PRO A 7 -0.88 4.04 7.98
C PRO A 7 0.00 3.84 9.22
N VAL A 8 1.31 3.83 9.03
CA VAL A 8 2.30 3.83 10.13
C VAL A 8 3.39 4.85 9.85
N ARG A 9 3.72 5.68 10.84
CA ARG A 9 4.80 6.66 10.69
C ARG A 9 6.14 5.93 10.53
N SER A 10 6.73 6.00 9.34
CA SER A 10 7.99 5.34 8.99
C SER A 10 8.68 6.08 7.83
N GLU A 11 10.00 5.97 7.72
CA GLU A 11 10.77 6.44 6.55
C GLU A 11 10.93 5.35 5.48
N GLN A 12 10.44 4.14 5.75
CA GLN A 12 10.46 3.06 4.77
C GLN A 12 9.51 3.39 3.61
N GLU A 13 9.86 2.99 2.39
CA GLU A 13 8.99 3.10 1.23
C GLU A 13 8.28 1.78 0.95
N ILE A 14 7.10 1.86 0.33
CA ILE A 14 6.37 0.72 -0.19
C ILE A 14 6.17 0.89 -1.70
N VAL A 15 6.64 -0.10 -2.45
CA VAL A 15 6.36 -0.24 -3.88
C VAL A 15 5.65 -1.57 -4.08
N ALA A 16 4.51 -1.54 -4.76
CA ALA A 16 3.73 -2.74 -5.03
C ALA A 16 3.32 -2.83 -6.50
N THR A 17 3.34 -4.04 -7.04
CA THR A 17 2.83 -4.36 -8.38
C THR A 17 1.80 -5.46 -8.27
N LYS A 18 0.62 -5.27 -8.87
CA LYS A 18 -0.44 -6.26 -8.95
C LYS A 18 -0.38 -7.03 -10.27
N SER A 19 -0.61 -8.34 -10.21
CA SER A 19 -0.81 -9.20 -11.37
C SER A 19 -1.89 -10.23 -11.05
N GLY A 20 -3.12 -9.97 -11.48
CA GLY A 20 -4.27 -10.82 -11.14
C GLY A 20 -4.47 -10.88 -9.62
N ASP A 21 -4.35 -12.08 -9.06
CA ASP A 21 -4.50 -12.37 -7.63
C ASP A 21 -3.17 -12.41 -6.87
N SER A 22 -2.10 -11.87 -7.46
CA SER A 22 -0.78 -11.81 -6.82
C SER A 22 -0.32 -10.35 -6.64
N LEU A 23 0.47 -10.11 -5.59
CA LEU A 23 1.16 -8.86 -5.32
C LEU A 23 2.66 -9.08 -5.25
N ILE A 24 3.43 -8.19 -5.84
CA ILE A 24 4.87 -8.07 -5.59
C ILE A 24 5.07 -6.83 -4.73
N ILE A 25 5.48 -6.97 -3.47
CA ILE A 25 5.72 -5.83 -2.55
C ILE A 25 7.20 -5.78 -2.25
N ASN A 26 7.86 -4.67 -2.60
CA ASN A 26 9.29 -4.46 -2.39
C ASN A 26 10.17 -5.64 -2.89
N GLY A 27 9.76 -6.29 -3.99
CA GLY A 27 10.45 -7.41 -4.62
C GLY A 27 10.05 -8.81 -4.13
N GLU A 28 9.21 -8.92 -3.10
CA GLU A 28 8.69 -10.19 -2.59
C GLU A 28 7.33 -10.52 -3.20
N LEU A 29 7.16 -11.75 -3.70
CA LEU A 29 5.92 -12.23 -4.31
C LEU A 29 4.98 -12.83 -3.25
N PHE A 30 3.75 -12.33 -3.23
CA PHE A 30 2.62 -12.86 -2.48
C PHE A 30 1.59 -13.38 -3.47
N ASP A 31 1.47 -14.71 -3.57
CA ASP A 31 0.55 -15.35 -4.50
C ASP A 31 -0.72 -15.83 -3.79
N PHE A 32 -1.83 -15.13 -4.04
CA PHE A 32 -3.16 -15.49 -3.52
C PHE A 32 -4.03 -16.20 -4.58
N SER A 33 -3.47 -16.56 -5.73
CA SER A 33 -4.18 -17.33 -6.76
C SER A 33 -4.76 -18.67 -6.29
N PRO A 34 -4.19 -19.36 -5.26
CA PRO A 34 -4.80 -20.58 -4.72
C PRO A 34 -6.09 -20.35 -3.93
N MET A 35 -6.37 -19.10 -3.49
CA MET A 35 -7.58 -18.82 -2.72
C MET A 35 -8.83 -18.96 -3.59
N GLY A 36 -9.78 -19.76 -3.10
CA GLY A 36 -11.14 -19.88 -3.62
C GLY A 36 -12.07 -18.79 -3.11
N GLY A 37 -13.27 -18.70 -3.69
CA GLY A 37 -14.30 -17.79 -3.20
C GLY A 37 -14.81 -18.21 -1.82
N GLY A 38 -14.81 -17.28 -0.87
CA GLY A 38 -15.15 -17.50 0.53
C GLY A 38 -13.93 -17.81 1.42
N ASP A 39 -12.72 -17.91 0.87
CA ASP A 39 -11.52 -18.21 1.64
C ASP A 39 -11.06 -17.00 2.45
N THR A 40 -10.50 -17.30 3.62
CA THR A 40 -9.75 -16.37 4.47
C THR A 40 -8.37 -16.95 4.70
N LEU A 41 -7.33 -16.18 4.38
CA LEU A 41 -5.93 -16.48 4.67
C LEU A 41 -5.50 -15.66 5.89
N PRO A 42 -5.22 -16.30 7.04
CA PRO A 42 -4.78 -15.60 8.23
C PRO A 42 -3.49 -14.82 8.01
N ALA A 43 -3.38 -13.61 8.58
CA ALA A 43 -2.19 -12.77 8.48
C ALA A 43 -0.91 -13.51 8.93
N GLU A 44 -1.02 -14.33 9.98
CA GLU A 44 0.08 -15.14 10.52
C GLU A 44 0.63 -16.18 9.52
N ALA A 45 -0.17 -16.58 8.51
CA ALA A 45 0.26 -17.51 7.48
C ALA A 45 1.06 -16.84 6.34
N ILE A 46 0.97 -15.51 6.19
CA ILE A 46 1.62 -14.74 5.10
C ILE A 46 3.09 -14.46 5.42
N ASN A 47 3.50 -14.62 6.68
CA ASN A 47 4.89 -14.44 7.17
C ASN A 47 5.56 -13.15 6.68
N SER A 48 4.81 -12.05 6.64
CA SER A 48 5.30 -10.75 6.18
C SER A 48 4.66 -9.59 6.95
N PRO A 49 5.42 -8.56 7.35
CA PRO A 49 4.88 -7.42 8.10
C PRO A 49 3.98 -6.53 7.25
N TRP A 50 3.96 -6.72 5.92
CA TRP A 50 3.12 -5.93 5.02
C TRP A 50 1.63 -6.22 5.16
N PHE A 51 1.26 -7.36 5.75
CA PHE A 51 -0.14 -7.79 5.92
C PHE A 51 -0.51 -7.81 7.41
N PRO A 52 -0.97 -6.68 7.98
CA PRO A 52 -1.34 -6.61 9.40
C PRO A 52 -2.70 -7.25 9.73
N ALA A 53 -3.43 -7.72 8.72
CA ALA A 53 -4.75 -8.34 8.86
C ALA A 53 -4.91 -9.45 7.81
N ASP A 54 -5.92 -10.30 8.02
CA ASP A 54 -6.23 -11.42 7.15
C ASP A 54 -6.55 -10.95 5.72
N VAL A 55 -6.26 -11.82 4.76
CA VAL A 55 -6.65 -11.63 3.37
C VAL A 55 -7.89 -12.46 3.12
N GLU A 56 -8.91 -11.85 2.54
CA GLU A 56 -10.18 -12.50 2.25
C GLU A 56 -10.45 -12.51 0.76
N LYS A 57 -11.14 -13.53 0.27
CA LYS A 57 -11.62 -13.56 -1.11
C LYS A 57 -13.14 -13.68 -1.12
N GLN A 58 -13.82 -12.55 -1.21
CA GLN A 58 -15.28 -12.49 -1.19
C GLN A 58 -15.81 -12.17 -2.59
N ASP A 59 -16.83 -12.89 -3.04
CA ASP A 59 -17.49 -12.67 -4.35
C ASP A 59 -16.52 -12.59 -5.54
N GLY A 60 -15.41 -13.33 -5.47
CA GLY A 60 -14.36 -13.35 -6.50
C GLY A 60 -13.36 -12.18 -6.43
N GLU A 61 -13.48 -11.30 -5.43
CA GLU A 61 -12.57 -10.20 -5.19
C GLU A 61 -11.70 -10.45 -3.95
N LEU A 62 -10.38 -10.30 -4.10
CA LEU A 62 -9.46 -10.22 -2.97
C LEU A 62 -9.63 -8.89 -2.23
N ILE A 63 -9.81 -8.98 -0.92
CA ILE A 63 -9.87 -7.88 0.04
C ILE A 63 -8.70 -8.06 1.01
N LEU A 64 -7.85 -7.04 1.12
CA LEU A 64 -6.68 -7.10 1.99
C LEU A 64 -6.37 -5.75 2.61
N THR A 65 -5.61 -5.77 3.70
CA THR A 65 -5.03 -4.56 4.31
C THR A 65 -3.52 -4.60 4.16
N LEU A 66 -2.93 -3.49 3.70
CA LEU A 66 -1.48 -3.31 3.67
C LEU A 66 -1.03 -2.35 4.76
N LEU A 67 0.06 -2.70 5.45
CA LEU A 67 0.83 -1.75 6.24
C LEU A 67 1.39 -0.68 5.30
N PHE A 68 1.07 0.58 5.58
CA PHE A 68 1.36 1.70 4.69
C PHE A 68 2.29 2.70 5.38
N PRO A 69 3.60 2.65 5.10
CA PRO A 69 4.55 3.63 5.62
C PRO A 69 4.22 5.04 5.15
N ILE A 70 4.11 5.99 6.09
CA ILE A 70 3.87 7.40 5.78
C ILE A 70 5.03 8.28 6.29
N PRO A 71 5.55 9.20 5.44
CA PRO A 71 6.71 10.03 5.77
C PRO A 71 6.32 11.20 6.70
N ARG A 72 7.28 12.07 7.04
CA ARG A 72 7.01 13.26 7.88
C ARG A 72 6.01 14.22 7.25
N ASN A 73 6.10 14.39 5.94
CA ASN A 73 5.28 15.27 5.10
C ASN A 73 4.04 14.52 4.56
N PHE A 74 3.44 13.62 5.35
CA PHE A 74 2.30 12.84 4.90
C PHE A 74 1.10 13.72 4.52
N SER A 75 0.30 13.27 3.54
CA SER A 75 -0.93 13.96 3.16
C SER A 75 -2.14 13.52 4.01
N PRO A 76 -3.26 14.27 4.02
CA PRO A 76 -4.50 13.81 4.62
C PRO A 76 -4.99 12.47 4.07
N GLU A 77 -4.82 12.23 2.76
CA GLU A 77 -5.15 10.97 2.09
C GLU A 77 -4.25 9.81 2.55
N GLN A 78 -3.01 10.09 2.96
CA GLN A 78 -2.14 9.09 3.58
C GLN A 78 -2.49 8.82 5.04
N ALA A 79 -2.92 9.83 5.80
CA ALA A 79 -3.31 9.69 7.20
C ALA A 79 -4.69 9.02 7.37
N PHE A 80 -5.61 9.29 6.45
CA PHE A 80 -6.99 8.78 6.45
C PHE A 80 -7.33 8.20 5.07
N PRO A 81 -6.67 7.10 4.67
CA PRO A 81 -6.86 6.52 3.35
C PRO A 81 -8.27 5.98 3.19
N LEU A 82 -8.89 6.32 2.05
CA LEU A 82 -10.08 5.61 1.59
C LEU A 82 -9.66 4.23 1.04
N PRO A 83 -10.53 3.22 1.10
CA PRO A 83 -10.27 1.94 0.45
C PRO A 83 -10.00 2.13 -1.05
N MET A 84 -8.95 1.49 -1.56
CA MET A 84 -8.64 1.47 -2.99
C MET A 84 -9.45 0.36 -3.64
N GLU A 85 -10.47 0.74 -4.40
CA GLU A 85 -11.38 -0.18 -5.09
C GLU A 85 -10.86 -0.52 -6.50
N ASN A 86 -11.13 -1.73 -6.99
CA ASN A 86 -10.83 -2.15 -8.37
C ASN A 86 -9.38 -1.88 -8.81
N VAL A 87 -8.41 -2.14 -7.94
CA VAL A 87 -6.98 -1.88 -8.23
C VAL A 87 -6.58 -2.62 -9.53
N PRO A 88 -6.11 -1.93 -10.58
CA PRO A 88 -5.74 -2.55 -11.85
C PRO A 88 -4.44 -3.34 -11.74
N ASP A 89 -4.18 -4.21 -12.70
CA ASP A 89 -2.86 -4.83 -12.84
C ASP A 89 -1.81 -3.78 -13.21
N GLY A 90 -0.57 -3.99 -12.75
CA GLY A 90 0.54 -3.05 -12.88
C GLY A 90 0.95 -2.42 -11.55
N GLU A 91 1.75 -1.36 -11.64
CA GLU A 91 2.24 -0.62 -10.47
C GLU A 91 1.07 0.03 -9.72
N ILE A 92 1.03 -0.16 -8.41
CA ILE A 92 -0.01 0.39 -7.55
C ILE A 92 0.33 1.83 -7.21
N ALA A 93 -0.51 2.76 -7.66
CA ALA A 93 -0.40 4.18 -7.31
C ALA A 93 -0.98 4.43 -5.91
N PHE A 94 -0.12 4.43 -4.89
CA PHE A 94 -0.51 4.79 -3.53
C PHE A 94 -0.76 6.29 -3.35
N PRO A 95 -1.52 6.71 -2.31
CA PRO A 95 -1.69 8.12 -1.98
C PRO A 95 -0.34 8.83 -1.78
N PRO A 96 -0.07 9.94 -2.47
CA PRO A 96 1.21 10.63 -2.41
C PRO A 96 1.35 11.47 -1.14
N ALA A 97 2.60 11.70 -0.71
CA ALA A 97 2.92 12.67 0.33
C ALA A 97 2.78 14.12 -0.16
N LEU A 98 2.75 15.08 0.77
CA LEU A 98 2.80 16.50 0.44
C LEU A 98 4.17 16.87 -0.15
N PRO A 99 4.27 17.85 -1.06
CA PRO A 99 5.56 18.31 -1.56
C PRO A 99 6.49 18.76 -0.43
N VAL A 100 7.77 18.38 -0.50
CA VAL A 100 8.80 18.94 0.38
C VAL A 100 9.14 20.33 -0.16
N ILE A 101 8.80 21.38 0.59
CA ILE A 101 9.21 22.75 0.25
C ILE A 101 10.66 22.93 0.76
N ASN A 102 11.61 23.03 -0.18
CA ASN A 102 12.99 23.37 0.14
C ASN A 102 13.14 24.90 0.16
N ASP A 103 13.26 25.50 1.35
CA ASP A 103 13.44 26.96 1.54
C ASP A 103 14.79 27.52 1.02
N GLN A 104 15.65 26.71 0.40
CA GLN A 104 16.99 27.12 -0.05
C GLN A 104 16.99 27.99 -1.32
N ALA A 105 15.85 28.24 -1.97
CA ALA A 105 15.78 29.04 -3.19
C ALA A 105 15.73 30.58 -2.96
N ILE A 106 15.70 31.07 -1.71
CA ILE A 106 15.48 32.50 -1.43
C ILE A 106 16.79 33.29 -1.14
N ILE A 107 17.96 32.66 -1.08
CA ILE A 107 19.19 33.34 -0.60
C ILE A 107 20.11 33.87 -1.73
N GLU A 108 19.92 33.51 -3.00
CA GLU A 108 20.86 33.93 -4.08
C GLU A 108 20.47 35.20 -4.87
N GLU A 109 19.42 35.95 -4.49
CA GLU A 109 19.05 37.20 -5.17
C GLU A 109 19.37 38.47 -4.36
N GLN A 110 20.34 38.44 -3.44
CA GLN A 110 20.88 39.63 -2.78
C GLN A 110 22.39 39.54 -2.49
N SER A 111 23.19 39.08 -3.47
CA SER A 111 24.66 39.17 -3.42
C SER A 111 25.19 40.10 -4.51
#